data_AF-K0P6Z6-F1
#
_entry.id   AF-K0P6Z6-F1
#
_cell.length_a   1.000
_cell.length_b   1.000
_cell.length_c   1.000
_cell.angle_alpha   90.00
_cell.angle_beta   90.00
_cell.angle_gamma   90.00
#
_symmetry.space_group_name_H-M   'P 1'
#
loop_
_entity.id
_entity.type
_entity.pdbx_description
1 polymer ?
#
loop_
_entity_poly.entity_id
_entity_poly.type
_entity_poly.pdbx_seq_one_letter_code
_entity_poly.pdbx_strand_id
1 'polypeptide(L)'
;MIKTGLRHCKEFAIDPFLTDECKVDISNVVMKLSRPALELMYYILNKKIFLNEKFVFDIADFKNFYNKKSNTSVIQSLGVLCFYNIIAKTTLSGVYWINRKVFSENKEMEFLENFFRVKGMKEN
;
A
#
# COMPACT_ATOMS: atom_id res chain seq x y z
N MET A 1 -7.35 -1.15 -19.77
CA MET A 1 -6.05 -0.81 -19.16
C MET A 1 -6.31 0.18 -18.03
N ILE A 2 -6.01 -0.17 -16.78
CA ILE A 2 -6.17 0.78 -15.65
C ILE A 2 -5.19 1.93 -15.89
N LYS A 3 -5.66 3.18 -15.88
CA LYS A 3 -4.77 4.35 -15.90
C LYS A 3 -4.04 4.41 -14.55
N THR A 4 -2.91 3.72 -14.45
CA THR A 4 -2.13 3.60 -13.22
C THR A 4 -1.30 4.87 -12.98
N GLY A 5 -1.50 5.52 -11.83
CA GLY A 5 -0.67 6.64 -11.38
C GLY A 5 -1.41 7.62 -10.47
N LEU A 6 -0.68 8.25 -9.54
CA LEU A 6 -1.23 9.14 -8.50
C LEU A 6 -2.06 10.32 -9.02
N ARG A 7 -1.81 10.78 -10.25
CA ARG A 7 -2.54 11.91 -10.86
C ARG A 7 -4.03 11.60 -11.12
N HIS A 8 -4.41 10.33 -11.11
CA HIS A 8 -5.79 9.90 -11.33
C HIS A 8 -6.51 9.55 -10.02
N CYS A 9 -5.81 9.61 -8.88
CA CYS A 9 -6.37 9.32 -7.57
C CYS A 9 -6.99 10.60 -7.00
N LYS A 10 -8.22 10.46 -6.49
CA LYS A 10 -8.91 11.54 -5.75
C LYS A 10 -8.13 11.86 -4.47
N GLU A 11 -8.13 13.14 -4.10
CA GLU A 11 -7.55 13.64 -2.85
C GLU A 11 -8.65 13.83 -1.80
N PHE A 12 -8.31 13.55 -0.54
CA PHE A 12 -9.26 13.58 0.57
C PHE A 12 -8.69 14.40 1.73
N ALA A 13 -9.43 15.44 2.15
CA ALA A 13 -9.08 16.25 3.32
C ALA A 13 -9.38 15.54 4.65
N ILE A 14 -10.35 14.62 4.64
CA ILE A 14 -10.81 13.81 5.78
C ILE A 14 -10.58 12.34 5.41
N ASP A 15 -10.32 11.49 6.41
CA ASP A 15 -10.11 10.05 6.21
C ASP A 15 -11.34 9.39 5.54
N PRO A 16 -11.21 8.90 4.29
CA PRO A 16 -12.33 8.26 3.59
C PRO A 16 -12.66 6.86 4.14
N PHE A 17 -11.83 6.28 5.01
CA PHE A 17 -11.98 4.92 5.53
C PHE A 17 -12.73 4.83 6.86
N LEU A 18 -13.22 5.97 7.38
CA LEU A 18 -13.98 6.02 8.62
C LEU A 18 -15.34 5.31 8.53
N THR A 19 -15.92 5.22 7.33
CA THR A 19 -17.20 4.53 7.11
C THR A 19 -16.99 3.08 6.66
N ASP A 20 -17.99 2.22 6.87
CA ASP A 20 -17.93 0.80 6.44
C ASP A 20 -18.14 0.61 4.94
N GLU A 21 -18.40 1.67 4.19
CA GLU A 21 -18.55 1.65 2.74
C GLU A 21 -17.25 1.29 2.00
N CYS A 22 -16.11 1.37 2.69
CA CYS A 22 -14.78 1.04 2.17
C CYS A 22 -14.32 -0.38 2.55
N LYS A 23 -15.24 -1.35 2.67
CA LYS A 23 -14.88 -2.75 2.89
C LYS A 23 -14.18 -3.31 1.65
N VAL A 24 -12.96 -3.82 1.83
CA VAL A 24 -12.13 -4.37 0.76
C VAL A 24 -12.02 -5.88 0.95
N ASP A 25 -12.29 -6.66 -0.10
CA ASP A 25 -11.98 -8.10 -0.14
C ASP A 25 -10.47 -8.26 -0.34
N ILE A 26 -9.73 -8.38 0.76
CA ILE A 26 -8.27 -8.39 0.77
C ILE A 26 -7.71 -9.57 0.00
N SER A 27 -8.31 -10.75 0.16
CA SER A 27 -7.91 -11.98 -0.53
C SER A 27 -7.94 -11.78 -2.06
N ASN A 28 -9.02 -11.22 -2.59
CA ASN A 28 -9.15 -10.93 -4.02
C ASN A 28 -8.21 -9.82 -4.48
N VAL A 29 -7.98 -8.80 -3.65
CA VAL A 29 -7.08 -7.69 -3.97
C VAL A 29 -5.63 -8.18 -4.04
N VAL A 30 -5.14 -8.92 -3.05
CA VAL A 30 -3.76 -9.43 -3.00
C VAL A 30 -3.43 -10.24 -4.25
N MET A 31 -4.36 -11.06 -4.75
CA MET A 31 -4.16 -11.84 -5.98
C MET A 31 -4.08 -10.97 -7.25
N LYS A 32 -4.63 -9.76 -7.24
CA LYS A 32 -4.66 -8.83 -8.39
C LYS A 32 -3.55 -7.77 -8.34
N LEU A 33 -2.88 -7.60 -7.21
CA LEU A 33 -1.82 -6.62 -7.07
C LEU A 33 -0.59 -7.04 -7.88
N SER A 34 0.04 -6.06 -8.53
CA SER A 34 1.35 -6.27 -9.14
C SER A 34 2.40 -6.50 -8.05
N ARG A 35 3.50 -7.18 -8.38
CA ARG A 35 4.59 -7.42 -7.43
C ARG A 35 5.08 -6.13 -6.72
N PRO A 36 5.33 -5.00 -7.42
CA PRO A 36 5.70 -3.74 -6.76
C PRO A 36 4.64 -3.20 -5.79
N ALA A 37 3.35 -3.40 -6.06
CA ALA A 37 2.27 -3.00 -5.16
C ALA A 37 2.19 -3.92 -3.93
N LEU A 38 2.39 -5.23 -4.10
CA LEU A 38 2.49 -6.18 -2.98
C LEU A 38 3.69 -5.85 -2.08
N GLU A 39 4.83 -5.50 -2.66
CA GLU A 39 6.01 -5.07 -1.91
C GLU A 39 5.72 -3.78 -1.12
N LEU A 40 5.04 -2.79 -1.72
CA LEU A 40 4.63 -1.59 -0.98
C LEU A 40 3.64 -1.90 0.15
N MET A 41 2.68 -2.79 -0.08
CA MET A 41 1.75 -3.24 0.95
C MET A 41 2.50 -3.95 2.10
N TYR A 42 3.45 -4.83 1.78
CA TYR A 42 4.29 -5.49 2.78
C TYR A 42 5.18 -4.51 3.55
N TYR A 43 5.73 -3.48 2.89
CA TYR A 43 6.49 -2.43 3.57
C TYR A 43 5.64 -1.70 4.61
N ILE A 44 4.38 -1.36 4.28
CA ILE A 44 3.43 -0.73 5.22
C ILE A 44 3.16 -1.66 6.41
N LEU A 45 2.96 -2.96 6.15
CA LEU A 45 2.74 -3.98 7.18
C LEU A 45 3.97 -4.14 8.09
N ASN A 46 5.14 -4.42 7.51
CA ASN A 46 6.39 -4.70 8.23
C ASN A 46 6.86 -3.53 9.08
N LYS A 47 6.73 -2.30 8.57
CA LYS A 47 7.04 -1.08 9.33
C LYS A 47 5.94 -0.69 10.33
N LYS A 48 4.87 -1.48 10.44
CA LYS A 48 3.69 -1.24 11.29
C LYS A 48 3.08 0.16 11.11
N ILE A 49 3.19 0.71 9.89
CA ILE A 49 2.74 2.07 9.57
C ILE A 49 1.22 2.19 9.74
N PHE A 50 0.50 1.10 9.49
CA PHE A 50 -0.95 0.98 9.65
C PHE A 50 -1.46 1.22 11.08
N LEU A 51 -0.59 1.22 12.09
CA LEU A 51 -0.98 1.62 13.45
C LEU A 51 -1.28 3.12 13.54
N ASN A 52 -0.74 3.92 12.61
CA ASN A 52 -1.06 5.33 12.47
C ASN A 52 -2.24 5.53 11.52
N GLU A 53 -2.96 6.64 11.67
CA GLU A 53 -4.04 7.03 10.74
C GLU A 53 -3.50 7.43 9.36
N LYS A 54 -2.29 7.98 9.36
CA LYS A 54 -1.62 8.51 8.16
C LYS A 54 -0.27 7.85 7.94
N PHE A 55 0.04 7.68 6.66
CA PHE A 55 1.29 7.23 6.13
C PHE A 55 2.00 8.40 5.45
N VAL A 56 3.16 8.79 5.99
CA VAL A 56 4.09 9.67 5.28
C VAL A 56 5.01 8.78 4.46
N PHE A 57 4.93 8.89 3.13
CA PHE A 57 5.68 8.04 2.24
C PHE A 57 6.94 8.75 1.72
N ASP A 58 8.09 8.20 2.10
CA ASP A 58 9.37 8.54 1.50
C ASP A 58 9.70 7.54 0.38
N ILE A 59 9.70 8.04 -0.86
CA ILE A 59 10.06 7.25 -2.04
C ILE A 59 11.50 6.73 -1.93
N ALA A 60 12.43 7.52 -1.37
CA ALA A 60 13.83 7.12 -1.24
C ALA A 60 13.99 5.97 -0.24
N ASP A 61 13.33 6.06 0.93
CA ASP A 61 13.34 4.98 1.92
C ASP A 61 12.78 3.67 1.34
N PHE A 62 11.62 3.74 0.68
CA PHE A 62 11.04 2.56 0.03
C PHE A 62 11.94 1.97 -1.05
N LYS A 63 12.57 2.83 -1.87
CA LYS A 63 13.52 2.37 -2.89
C LYS A 63 14.71 1.67 -2.27
N ASN A 64 15.23 2.16 -1.14
CA ASN A 64 16.33 1.52 -0.43
C ASN A 64 15.89 0.17 0.16
N PHE A 65 14.71 0.11 0.77
CA PHE A 65 14.16 -1.12 1.37
C PHE A 65 14.03 -2.27 0.35
N TYR A 66 13.67 -1.96 -0.91
CA TYR A 66 13.48 -2.96 -1.97
C TYR A 66 14.50 -2.89 -3.12
N ASN A 67 15.59 -2.14 -2.95
CA ASN A 67 16.59 -1.89 -3.99
C ASN A 67 15.98 -1.52 -5.36
N LYS A 68 14.98 -0.63 -5.37
CA LYS A 68 14.26 -0.21 -6.58
C LYS A 68 15.01 0.89 -7.31
N LYS A 69 15.17 0.74 -8.62
CA LYS A 69 15.87 1.72 -9.47
C LYS A 69 14.99 2.91 -9.89
N SER A 70 13.70 2.69 -10.15
CA SER A 70 12.82 3.68 -10.79
C SER A 70 11.73 4.22 -9.88
N ASN A 71 11.56 5.54 -9.86
CA ASN A 71 10.46 6.22 -9.16
C ASN A 71 9.11 5.94 -9.84
N THR A 72 9.09 5.69 -11.16
CA THR A 72 7.85 5.45 -11.92
C THR A 72 7.12 4.22 -11.41
N SER A 73 7.84 3.13 -11.15
CA SER A 73 7.26 1.89 -10.61
C SER A 73 6.67 2.11 -9.21
N VAL A 74 7.33 2.92 -8.38
CA VAL A 74 6.84 3.26 -7.05
C VAL A 74 5.56 4.08 -7.12
N ILE A 75 5.53 5.12 -7.96
CA ILE A 75 4.36 5.99 -8.16
C ILE A 75 3.17 5.20 -8.72
N GLN A 76 3.42 4.27 -9.65
CA GLN A 76 2.39 3.36 -10.15
C GLN A 76 1.84 2.46 -9.04
N SER A 77 2.71 1.93 -8.18
CA SER A 77 2.32 1.07 -7.05
C SER A 77 1.43 1.82 -6.06
N LEU A 78 1.78 3.07 -5.71
CA LEU A 78 0.90 3.92 -4.89
C LEU A 78 -0.46 4.14 -5.56
N GLY A 79 -0.48 4.40 -6.86
CA GLY A 79 -1.72 4.54 -7.61
C GLY A 79 -2.58 3.27 -7.61
N VAL A 80 -1.95 2.10 -7.68
CA VAL A 80 -2.63 0.79 -7.58
C VAL A 80 -3.20 0.59 -6.18
N LEU A 81 -2.45 0.89 -5.11
CA LEU A 81 -2.98 0.80 -3.75
C LEU A 81 -4.14 1.78 -3.51
N CYS A 82 -4.09 2.97 -4.11
CA CYS A 82 -5.21 3.91 -4.11
C CYS A 82 -6.44 3.35 -4.82
N PHE A 83 -6.25 2.71 -5.99
CA PHE A 83 -7.35 2.14 -6.77
C PHE A 83 -8.07 1.02 -6.01
N TYR A 84 -7.36 0.23 -5.21
CA TYR A 84 -7.91 -0.84 -4.41
C TYR A 84 -8.32 -0.41 -2.98
N ASN A 85 -8.40 0.89 -2.70
CA ASN A 85 -8.80 1.43 -1.38
C ASN A 85 -7.95 0.91 -0.20
N ILE A 86 -6.66 0.60 -0.46
CA ILE A 86 -5.69 0.23 0.59
C ILE A 86 -5.13 1.49 1.26
N ILE A 87 -4.85 2.51 0.44
CA ILE A 87 -4.48 3.85 0.87
C ILE A 87 -5.31 4.89 0.12
N ALA A 88 -5.35 6.13 0.58
CA ALA A 88 -5.94 7.23 -0.18
C ALA A 88 -5.04 8.47 -0.09
N LYS A 89 -4.99 9.28 -1.15
CA LYS A 89 -4.21 10.52 -1.14
C LYS A 89 -4.84 11.51 -0.16
N THR A 90 -3.99 12.14 0.66
CA THR A 90 -4.39 13.37 1.34
C THR A 90 -4.20 14.57 0.41
N THR A 91 -4.60 15.76 0.86
CA THR A 91 -4.26 17.04 0.22
C THR A 91 -2.79 17.44 0.42
N LEU A 92 -2.06 16.75 1.30
CA LEU A 92 -0.64 16.99 1.56
C LEU A 92 0.20 16.04 0.70
N SER A 93 1.21 16.59 0.02
CA SER A 93 2.12 15.80 -0.82
C SER A 93 2.86 14.75 0.00
N GLY A 94 2.91 13.53 -0.51
CA GLY A 94 3.59 12.41 0.16
C GLY A 94 2.88 11.85 1.39
N VAL A 95 1.70 12.37 1.75
CA VAL A 95 0.92 11.87 2.90
C VAL A 95 -0.35 11.18 2.40
N TYR A 96 -0.62 10.01 2.97
CA TYR A 96 -1.72 9.15 2.58
C TYR A 96 -2.53 8.72 3.81
N TRP A 97 -3.85 8.60 3.66
CA TRP A 97 -4.69 7.87 4.60
C TRP A 97 -4.46 6.37 4.42
N ILE A 98 -4.52 5.61 5.52
CA ILE A 98 -4.36 4.15 5.49
C ILE A 98 -5.69 3.50 5.85
N ASN A 99 -6.14 2.54 5.03
CA ASN A 99 -7.26 1.71 5.40
C ASN A 99 -6.80 0.63 6.39
N ARG A 100 -6.82 0.95 7.69
CA ARG A 100 -6.33 0.07 8.76
C ARG A 100 -7.05 -1.28 8.81
N LYS A 101 -8.30 -1.33 8.33
CA LYS A 101 -9.10 -2.57 8.28
C LYS A 101 -8.42 -3.62 7.40
N VAL A 102 -7.76 -3.20 6.31
CA VAL A 102 -6.98 -4.08 5.41
C VAL A 102 -5.89 -4.85 6.15
N PHE A 103 -5.20 -4.18 7.07
CA PHE A 103 -4.03 -4.72 7.77
C PHE A 103 -4.40 -5.41 9.09
N SER A 104 -5.67 -5.36 9.48
CA SER A 104 -6.18 -6.03 10.68
C SER A 104 -6.62 -7.48 10.41
N GLU A 105 -6.66 -7.90 9.13
CA GLU A 105 -7.04 -9.26 8.74
C GLU A 105 -5.83 -10.20 8.82
N ASN A 106 -5.69 -10.87 9.97
CA ASN A 106 -4.51 -11.66 10.33
C ASN A 106 -4.13 -12.74 9.30
N LYS A 107 -5.10 -13.42 8.67
CA LYS A 107 -4.82 -14.55 7.76
C LYS A 107 -4.19 -14.07 6.45
N GLU A 108 -4.71 -13.00 5.87
CA GLU A 108 -4.22 -12.40 4.63
C GLU A 108 -2.87 -11.74 4.83
N MET A 109 -2.67 -11.09 5.99
CA MET A 109 -1.36 -10.54 6.33
C MET A 109 -0.32 -11.64 6.56
N GLU A 110 -0.69 -12.73 7.25
CA GLU A 110 0.18 -13.90 7.42
C GLU A 110 0.53 -14.54 6.07
N PHE A 111 -0.43 -14.63 5.13
CA PHE A 111 -0.14 -15.07 3.77
C PHE A 111 0.87 -14.15 3.06
N LEU A 112 0.68 -12.83 3.17
CA LEU A 112 1.58 -11.84 2.56
C LEU A 112 3.00 -11.94 3.14
N GLU A 113 3.13 -12.09 4.46
CA GLU A 113 4.40 -12.30 5.15
C GLU A 113 5.09 -13.58 4.69
N ASN A 114 4.35 -14.69 4.68
CA ASN A 114 4.87 -15.98 4.21
C ASN A 114 5.29 -15.93 2.74
N PHE A 115 4.51 -15.28 1.88
CA PHE A 115 4.81 -15.12 0.46
C PHE A 115 6.17 -14.42 0.25
N PHE A 116 6.45 -13.35 1.00
CA PHE A 116 7.71 -12.63 0.88
C PHE A 116 8.88 -13.30 1.61
N ARG A 117 8.62 -13.99 2.73
CA ARG A 117 9.63 -14.79 3.45
C ARG A 117 10.16 -15.94 2.60
N VAL A 118 9.28 -16.71 1.96
CA VAL A 118 9.66 -17.88 1.13
C VAL A 118 10.41 -17.44 -0.15
N LYS A 119 10.14 -16.24 -0.67
CA LYS A 119 10.83 -15.72 -1.86
C LYS A 119 12.21 -15.11 -1.59
N GLY A 120 12.77 -15.29 -0.39
CA GLY A 120 14.16 -14.94 -0.09
C GLY A 120 14.42 -13.44 0.00
N MET A 121 13.39 -12.62 0.25
CA MET A 121 13.58 -11.22 0.65
C MET A 121 14.04 -11.22 2.11
N LYS A 122 15.34 -11.47 2.31
CA LYS A 122 15.99 -11.42 3.61
C LYS A 122 15.76 -10.03 4.21
N GLU A 123 15.32 -10.03 5.47
CA GLU A 123 15.42 -8.90 6.37
C GLU A 123 16.90 -8.45 6.37
N ASN A 124 17.15 -7.22 5.89
CA ASN A 124 18.41 -6.52 6.10
C ASN A 124 18.31 -5.71 7.38
#